data_AF-A0A1B8GHA5-F1
#
_entry.id   AF-A0A1B8GHA5-F1
#
_cell.length_a   1.000
_cell.length_b   1.000
_cell.length_c   1.000
_cell.angle_alpha   90.00
_cell.angle_beta   90.00
_cell.angle_gamma   90.00
#
_symmetry.space_group_name_H-M   'P 1'
#
loop_
_entity.id
_entity.type
_entity.pdbx_description
1 polymer ?
#
loop_
_entity_poly.entity_id
_entity_poly.type
_entity_poly.pdbx_seq_one_letter_code
_entity_poly.pdbx_strand_id
1 'polypeptide(L)'
;MHSKAILLSLIATASAQQVGTQQTETHPSMTWSKCTGTGGTSCASQSGKVVLDSNWRWVHKVGDYTNCYTGNTWDATLCPDDATCAKNCALEGGDYPGTYGINVSGNSNKLTFVTPGPYATNIGSRTYLMADDSNYQMFNLLNQEFTFDVDLSQLPCGLNGALYFVSMDKDGGMSKYPNNKAGAKYGTGYCDAQCPRDLKFINGQGNVEGWKPSSNDANAGVGGHGSCCAEMDIWEANSMATAYTPHSCDTITQTMCQGDACGGTYSSNRYAGTCDPDGCDFNSYRQGDTSFYGKGKTVDTSKVFTVVTQFIGNPLTEIKRFYVQGGKVIPNSQSKIAGVTGNSITTAFCDAQKAAFGDNYSFKTHGGMASMSKALSGGMVLVMSLWDDHYANMLWLDSTYPTDSTKLGSVRGSCATSSGVPKDVESASPGASVTYSNIKVGPIGSTFKAP
;
A
#
# COMPACT_ATOMS: atom_id res chain seq x y z
N MET A 1 22.61 65.98 -0.34
CA MET A 1 23.24 64.65 -0.43
C MET A 1 22.63 63.76 0.64
N HIS A 2 21.68 62.88 0.29
CA HIS A 2 21.10 61.89 1.21
C HIS A 2 21.29 60.51 0.56
N SER A 3 22.30 59.78 1.01
CA SER A 3 22.52 58.38 0.60
C SER A 3 21.46 57.51 1.25
N LYS A 4 20.53 56.98 0.45
CA LYS A 4 19.65 55.88 0.87
C LYS A 4 20.46 54.59 0.77
N ALA A 5 20.82 54.01 1.91
CA ALA A 5 21.34 52.66 1.98
C ALA A 5 20.19 51.68 1.66
N ILE A 6 20.32 50.94 0.56
CA ILE A 6 19.42 49.83 0.22
C ILE A 6 19.92 48.62 0.99
N LEU A 7 19.15 48.21 2.00
CA LEU A 7 19.36 46.96 2.71
C LEU A 7 18.90 45.82 1.80
N LEU A 8 19.86 45.13 1.18
CA LEU A 8 19.60 43.93 0.37
C LEU A 8 19.32 42.77 1.33
N SER A 9 18.05 42.48 1.59
CA SER A 9 17.62 41.28 2.29
C SER A 9 17.92 40.06 1.43
N LEU A 10 19.01 39.35 1.76
CA LEU A 10 19.27 38.00 1.29
C LEU A 10 18.15 37.08 1.80
N ILE A 11 17.15 36.83 0.95
CA ILE A 11 16.17 35.77 1.17
C ILE A 11 16.94 34.45 1.02
N ALA A 12 17.30 33.84 2.14
CA ALA A 12 17.78 32.47 2.14
C ALA A 12 16.67 31.57 1.58
N THR A 13 16.85 31.05 0.36
CA THR A 13 15.95 30.09 -0.23
C THR A 13 16.03 28.79 0.57
N ALA A 14 15.01 28.53 1.39
CA ALA A 14 14.84 27.24 2.05
C ALA A 14 14.81 26.13 0.97
N SER A 15 15.78 25.23 1.04
CA SER A 15 16.07 24.19 0.05
C SER A 15 15.63 22.82 0.59
N ALA A 16 15.34 21.85 -0.29
CA ALA A 16 14.33 20.79 -0.12
C ALA A 16 14.74 19.45 -0.79
N GLN A 17 14.08 18.31 -0.55
CA GLN A 17 14.07 17.14 -1.45
C GLN A 17 13.71 17.61 -2.86
N GLN A 18 14.67 17.49 -3.78
CA GLN A 18 14.60 18.12 -5.08
C GLN A 18 14.07 17.19 -6.17
N VAL A 19 13.92 17.75 -7.36
CA VAL A 19 13.49 17.06 -8.57
C VAL A 19 14.67 16.91 -9.52
N GLY A 20 14.95 15.66 -9.92
CA GLY A 20 15.92 15.32 -10.94
C GLY A 20 15.43 15.72 -12.33
N THR A 21 16.34 15.82 -13.29
CA THR A 21 16.03 16.22 -14.67
C THR A 21 16.77 15.41 -15.74
N GLN A 22 17.49 14.36 -15.35
CA GLN A 22 18.20 13.43 -16.23
C GLN A 22 17.24 12.46 -16.91
N GLN A 23 16.17 12.03 -16.23
CA GLN A 23 15.11 11.21 -16.80
C GLN A 23 13.78 11.95 -16.69
N THR A 24 13.08 12.11 -17.81
CA THR A 24 11.74 12.73 -17.79
C THR A 24 10.75 11.80 -17.10
N GLU A 25 10.02 12.32 -16.11
CA GLU A 25 8.88 11.62 -15.50
C GLU A 25 7.63 11.74 -16.37
N THR A 26 7.18 10.62 -16.92
CA THR A 26 5.95 10.53 -17.73
C THR A 26 5.05 9.43 -17.15
N HIS A 27 3.96 9.81 -16.49
CA HIS A 27 3.03 8.85 -15.89
C HIS A 27 2.25 8.09 -16.96
N PRO A 28 2.27 6.74 -16.96
CA PRO A 28 1.41 5.96 -17.84
C PRO A 28 -0.08 6.25 -17.57
N SER A 29 -0.86 6.43 -18.63
CA SER A 29 -2.30 6.72 -18.51
C SER A 29 -3.10 5.48 -18.15
N MET A 30 -3.99 5.59 -17.16
CA MET A 30 -4.89 4.53 -16.73
C MET A 30 -6.31 5.08 -16.56
N THR A 31 -7.29 4.51 -17.25
CA THR A 31 -8.69 4.88 -17.04
C THR A 31 -9.32 4.09 -15.91
N TRP A 32 -10.29 4.70 -15.25
CA TRP A 32 -11.16 4.06 -14.26
C TRP A 32 -12.60 4.54 -14.47
N SER A 33 -13.56 4.03 -13.72
CA SER A 33 -14.98 4.31 -13.93
C SER A 33 -15.65 4.88 -12.68
N LYS A 34 -16.40 5.97 -12.84
CA LYS A 34 -17.30 6.47 -11.82
C LYS A 34 -18.73 6.05 -12.15
N CYS A 35 -19.36 5.31 -11.26
CA CYS A 35 -20.67 4.72 -11.45
C CYS A 35 -21.75 5.45 -10.65
N THR A 36 -22.98 5.38 -11.16
CA THR A 36 -24.20 5.90 -10.54
C THR A 36 -25.33 4.88 -10.65
N GLY A 37 -26.42 5.10 -9.92
CA GLY A 37 -27.57 4.19 -9.95
C GLY A 37 -27.24 2.81 -9.35
N THR A 38 -27.79 1.76 -9.95
CA THR A 38 -27.60 0.37 -9.52
C THR A 38 -27.35 -0.54 -10.72
N GLY A 39 -26.81 -1.74 -10.49
CA GLY A 39 -26.72 -2.80 -11.50
C GLY A 39 -25.48 -2.78 -12.39
N GLY A 40 -24.53 -1.86 -12.17
CA GLY A 40 -23.27 -1.84 -12.91
C GLY A 40 -23.35 -1.30 -14.34
N THR A 41 -24.48 -0.70 -14.75
CA THR A 41 -24.72 -0.31 -16.14
C THR A 41 -24.53 1.18 -16.43
N SER A 42 -24.45 2.03 -15.41
CA SER A 42 -24.31 3.49 -15.55
C SER A 42 -22.97 3.94 -14.99
N CYS A 43 -21.91 3.81 -15.79
CA CYS A 43 -20.56 4.22 -15.42
C CYS A 43 -19.95 5.13 -16.49
N ALA A 44 -19.34 6.22 -16.03
CA ALA A 44 -18.60 7.16 -16.87
C ALA A 44 -17.10 6.96 -16.71
N SER A 45 -16.40 6.80 -17.83
CA SER A 45 -14.94 6.72 -17.84
C SER A 45 -14.33 8.00 -17.26
N GLN A 46 -13.32 7.82 -16.42
CA GLN A 46 -12.49 8.86 -15.84
C GLN A 46 -11.06 8.66 -16.34
N SER A 47 -10.39 9.75 -16.68
CA SER A 47 -8.97 9.72 -17.01
C SER A 47 -8.15 9.79 -15.72
N GLY A 48 -7.19 8.90 -15.58
CA GLY A 48 -6.18 8.93 -14.53
C GLY A 48 -4.81 8.57 -15.08
N LYS A 49 -3.81 8.58 -14.20
CA LYS A 49 -2.44 8.15 -14.51
C LYS A 49 -1.90 7.31 -13.35
N VAL A 50 -0.81 6.60 -13.58
CA VAL A 50 -0.13 5.81 -12.55
C VAL A 50 1.24 6.42 -12.26
N VAL A 51 1.58 6.57 -10.98
CA VAL A 51 2.90 7.03 -10.55
C VAL A 51 3.57 6.01 -9.64
N LEU A 52 4.87 5.79 -9.82
CA LEU A 52 5.72 4.96 -8.97
C LEU A 52 6.05 5.70 -7.66
N ASP A 53 6.02 4.96 -6.55
CA ASP A 53 6.46 5.40 -5.23
C ASP A 53 7.92 5.88 -5.22
N SER A 54 8.17 6.92 -4.42
CA SER A 54 9.49 7.55 -4.33
C SER A 54 10.62 6.64 -3.86
N ASN A 55 10.35 5.58 -3.09
CA ASN A 55 11.38 4.71 -2.53
C ASN A 55 12.09 3.86 -3.59
N TRP A 56 11.42 3.56 -4.70
CA TRP A 56 12.00 2.80 -5.83
C TRP A 56 12.82 3.67 -6.78
N ARG A 57 12.65 4.99 -6.71
CA ARG A 57 13.30 5.90 -7.66
C ARG A 57 14.78 6.02 -7.37
N TRP A 58 15.52 6.33 -8.43
CA TRP A 58 16.90 6.76 -8.30
C TRP A 58 16.98 8.07 -7.50
N VAL A 59 17.86 8.07 -6.49
CA VAL A 59 18.15 9.23 -5.64
C VAL A 59 19.59 9.65 -5.85
N HIS A 60 19.80 10.84 -6.38
CA HIS A 60 21.14 11.35 -6.69
C HIS A 60 21.32 12.80 -6.30
N LYS A 61 22.57 13.23 -6.24
CA LYS A 61 22.93 14.61 -5.96
C LYS A 61 22.37 15.53 -7.04
N VAL A 62 21.79 16.65 -6.61
CA VAL A 62 21.26 17.70 -7.49
C VAL A 62 22.33 18.19 -8.47
N GLY A 63 22.00 18.20 -9.76
CA GLY A 63 22.88 18.67 -10.83
C GLY A 63 24.06 17.74 -11.17
N ASP A 64 24.05 16.51 -10.66
CA ASP A 64 25.13 15.52 -10.78
C ASP A 64 24.51 14.12 -10.98
N TYR A 65 25.33 13.08 -11.17
CA TYR A 65 24.93 11.67 -11.28
C TYR A 65 25.35 10.84 -10.06
N THR A 66 26.06 11.45 -9.10
CA THR A 66 26.51 10.78 -7.89
C THR A 66 25.31 10.39 -7.03
N ASN A 67 25.16 9.10 -6.71
CA ASN A 67 24.05 8.58 -5.91
C ASN A 67 24.09 9.14 -4.48
N CYS A 68 22.94 9.56 -3.97
CA CYS A 68 22.78 9.80 -2.54
C CYS A 68 22.50 8.51 -1.77
N TYR A 69 21.93 7.50 -2.45
CA TYR A 69 21.57 6.21 -1.89
C TYR A 69 21.93 5.11 -2.88
N THR A 70 22.70 4.10 -2.44
CA THR A 70 23.12 2.96 -3.28
C THR A 70 23.06 1.67 -2.48
N GLY A 71 22.52 0.61 -3.09
CA GLY A 71 22.23 -0.64 -2.38
C GLY A 71 21.29 -0.33 -1.23
N ASN A 72 21.76 -0.50 0.00
CA ASN A 72 21.01 -0.22 1.21
C ASN A 72 21.65 0.87 2.11
N THR A 73 22.48 1.75 1.55
CA THR A 73 23.22 2.78 2.31
C THR A 73 23.15 4.17 1.69
N TRP A 74 23.18 5.18 2.55
CA TRP A 74 23.29 6.60 2.17
C TRP A 74 24.76 7.02 2.01
N ASP A 75 25.03 7.96 1.09
CA ASP A 75 26.31 8.65 1.02
C ASP A 75 26.41 9.68 2.17
N ALA A 76 27.30 9.42 3.13
CA ALA A 76 27.43 10.25 4.33
C ALA A 76 27.97 11.67 4.07
N THR A 77 28.58 11.93 2.90
CA THR A 77 29.05 13.28 2.53
C THR A 77 27.89 14.11 1.99
N LEU A 78 27.02 13.48 1.18
CA LEU A 78 25.84 14.13 0.61
C LEU A 78 24.68 14.21 1.62
N CYS A 79 24.58 13.22 2.50
CA CYS A 79 23.55 13.07 3.51
C CYS A 79 24.14 12.95 4.93
N PRO A 80 24.77 14.02 5.46
CA PRO A 80 25.30 14.02 6.82
C PRO A 80 24.20 14.11 7.89
N ASP A 81 23.04 14.64 7.53
CA ASP A 81 21.84 14.78 8.35
C ASP A 81 20.58 14.79 7.46
N ASP A 82 19.42 14.57 8.06
CA ASP A 82 18.14 14.42 7.37
C ASP A 82 17.77 15.65 6.51
N ALA A 83 17.99 16.86 7.04
CA ALA A 83 17.63 18.11 6.36
C ALA A 83 18.59 18.44 5.21
N THR A 84 19.90 18.22 5.40
CA THR A 84 20.93 18.41 4.38
C THR A 84 20.80 17.37 3.27
N CYS A 85 20.48 16.12 3.62
CA CYS A 85 20.24 15.07 2.64
C CYS A 85 19.10 15.43 1.69
N ALA A 86 17.95 15.87 2.23
CA ALA A 86 16.85 16.36 1.41
C ALA A 86 17.32 17.45 0.44
N LYS A 87 18.04 18.46 0.93
CA LYS A 87 18.53 19.58 0.10
C LYS A 87 19.43 19.15 -1.06
N ASN A 88 20.32 18.20 -0.79
CA ASN A 88 21.37 17.79 -1.71
C ASN A 88 20.90 16.77 -2.74
N CYS A 89 19.77 16.11 -2.48
CA CYS A 89 19.34 14.93 -3.22
C CYS A 89 18.03 15.16 -3.96
N ALA A 90 17.95 14.57 -5.15
CA ALA A 90 16.83 14.68 -6.06
C ALA A 90 16.25 13.30 -6.38
N LEU A 91 14.92 13.23 -6.49
CA LEU A 91 14.23 12.08 -7.08
C LEU A 91 14.15 12.21 -8.59
N GLU A 92 14.47 11.13 -9.29
CA GLU A 92 14.39 11.09 -10.75
C GLU A 92 13.09 10.55 -11.33
N GLY A 93 12.89 10.87 -12.61
CA GLY A 93 11.93 10.17 -13.43
C GLY A 93 12.28 8.69 -13.60
N GLY A 94 11.33 7.90 -14.07
CA GLY A 94 11.49 6.45 -14.21
C GLY A 94 11.08 5.90 -15.58
N ASP A 95 11.82 4.88 -16.05
CA ASP A 95 11.34 3.98 -17.11
C ASP A 95 10.44 2.91 -16.50
N TYR A 96 9.13 3.17 -16.49
CA TYR A 96 8.09 2.31 -15.93
C TYR A 96 8.16 0.85 -16.44
N PRO A 97 8.07 0.58 -17.76
CA PRO A 97 8.12 -0.79 -18.25
C PRO A 97 9.53 -1.40 -18.18
N GLY A 98 10.58 -0.67 -18.58
CA GLY A 98 11.92 -1.25 -18.75
C GLY A 98 12.70 -1.44 -17.46
N THR A 99 12.52 -0.55 -16.47
CA THR A 99 13.23 -0.65 -15.18
C THR A 99 12.37 -1.29 -14.11
N TYR A 100 11.07 -0.98 -14.07
CA TYR A 100 10.20 -1.38 -12.95
C TYR A 100 9.16 -2.45 -13.30
N GLY A 101 9.04 -2.85 -14.57
CA GLY A 101 8.08 -3.87 -15.00
C GLY A 101 6.62 -3.44 -14.88
N ILE A 102 6.36 -2.13 -14.84
CA ILE A 102 5.03 -1.53 -14.71
C ILE A 102 4.48 -1.27 -16.10
N ASN A 103 3.43 -2.02 -16.45
CA ASN A 103 2.83 -2.01 -17.78
C ASN A 103 1.36 -1.59 -17.67
N VAL A 104 1.06 -0.36 -18.10
CA VAL A 104 -0.29 0.21 -18.05
C VAL A 104 -0.88 0.28 -19.46
N SER A 105 -2.11 -0.20 -19.62
CA SER A 105 -2.84 -0.13 -20.89
C SER A 105 -4.34 -0.01 -20.64
N GLY A 106 -4.96 1.03 -21.21
CA GLY A 106 -6.39 1.28 -21.04
C GLY A 106 -6.75 1.45 -19.56
N ASN A 107 -7.54 0.52 -19.02
CA ASN A 107 -7.99 0.51 -17.63
C ASN A 107 -7.22 -0.52 -16.76
N SER A 108 -6.05 -0.97 -17.21
CA SER A 108 -5.29 -2.07 -16.61
C SER A 108 -3.87 -1.63 -16.24
N ASN A 109 -3.41 -2.04 -15.05
CA ASN A 109 -2.05 -1.88 -14.56
C ASN A 109 -1.48 -3.26 -14.19
N LYS A 110 -0.49 -3.72 -14.94
CA LYS A 110 0.23 -4.97 -14.67
C LYS A 110 1.57 -4.66 -14.01
N LEU A 111 1.80 -5.25 -12.84
CA LEU A 111 3.05 -5.15 -12.09
C LEU A 111 3.79 -6.48 -12.18
N THR A 112 5.06 -6.44 -12.59
CA THR A 112 5.95 -7.61 -12.65
C THR A 112 6.86 -7.61 -11.43
N PHE A 113 7.10 -8.79 -10.85
CA PHE A 113 7.81 -8.91 -9.59
C PHE A 113 9.29 -8.54 -9.73
N VAL A 114 10.04 -9.23 -10.60
CA VAL A 114 11.46 -8.95 -10.82
C VAL A 114 11.68 -8.43 -12.24
N THR A 115 12.32 -7.27 -12.35
CA THR A 115 12.66 -6.65 -13.65
C THR A 115 14.16 -6.42 -13.73
N PRO A 116 14.91 -7.26 -14.46
CA PRO A 116 16.33 -7.06 -14.70
C PRO A 116 16.55 -5.84 -15.62
N GLY A 117 17.18 -4.80 -15.09
CA GLY A 117 17.65 -3.66 -15.85
C GLY A 117 19.12 -3.79 -16.27
N PRO A 118 19.63 -2.85 -17.08
CA PRO A 118 21.02 -2.88 -17.56
C PRO A 118 22.07 -2.68 -16.44
N TYR A 119 21.70 -2.06 -15.32
CA TYR A 119 22.62 -1.70 -14.23
C TYR A 119 22.21 -2.23 -12.86
N ALA A 120 20.95 -2.62 -12.70
CA ALA A 120 20.40 -3.11 -11.44
C ALA A 120 19.18 -4.00 -11.74
N THR A 121 18.81 -4.85 -10.78
CA THR A 121 17.57 -5.64 -10.83
C THR A 121 16.56 -5.02 -9.89
N ASN A 122 15.40 -4.64 -10.41
CA ASN A 122 14.28 -4.15 -9.61
C ASN A 122 13.47 -5.32 -9.04
N ILE A 123 13.04 -5.19 -7.78
CA ILE A 123 12.17 -6.14 -7.09
C ILE A 123 10.94 -5.38 -6.58
N GLY A 124 9.76 -5.89 -6.93
CA GLY A 124 8.47 -5.33 -6.57
C GLY A 124 8.21 -3.94 -7.14
N SER A 125 7.04 -3.40 -6.81
CA SER A 125 6.70 -2.00 -7.04
C SER A 125 5.51 -1.60 -6.19
N ARG A 126 5.44 -0.30 -5.85
CA ARG A 126 4.25 0.35 -5.28
C ARG A 126 3.87 1.55 -6.14
N THR A 127 2.61 1.63 -6.53
CA THR A 127 2.13 2.66 -7.45
C THR A 127 0.84 3.31 -6.94
N TYR A 128 0.63 4.57 -7.32
CA TYR A 128 -0.53 5.36 -6.92
C TYR A 128 -1.34 5.78 -8.15
N LEU A 129 -2.68 5.86 -7.99
CA LEU A 129 -3.53 6.46 -9.01
C LEU A 129 -3.52 7.99 -8.88
N MET A 130 -3.29 8.67 -10.00
CA MET A 130 -3.19 10.12 -10.13
C MET A 130 -4.44 10.70 -10.80
N ALA A 131 -4.90 11.85 -10.30
CA ALA A 131 -5.95 12.66 -10.93
C ALA A 131 -5.38 13.55 -12.05
N ASP A 132 -4.17 14.07 -11.83
CA ASP A 132 -3.38 14.88 -12.76
C ASP A 132 -1.88 14.68 -12.46
N ASP A 133 -0.97 15.38 -13.16
CA ASP A 133 0.48 15.15 -13.00
C ASP A 133 1.04 15.54 -11.62
N SER A 134 0.29 16.25 -10.79
CA SER A 134 0.75 16.78 -9.50
C SER A 134 -0.12 16.37 -8.31
N ASN A 135 -1.16 15.58 -8.54
CA ASN A 135 -2.12 15.21 -7.50
C ASN A 135 -2.56 13.76 -7.62
N TYR A 136 -2.54 13.06 -6.49
CA TYR A 136 -3.20 11.77 -6.37
C TYR A 136 -4.71 11.89 -6.58
N GLN A 137 -5.31 10.82 -7.11
CA GLN A 137 -6.75 10.66 -7.12
C GLN A 137 -7.21 10.29 -5.71
N MET A 138 -7.92 11.22 -5.06
CA MET A 138 -8.51 11.01 -3.74
C MET A 138 -9.86 10.30 -3.87
N PHE A 139 -10.11 9.31 -3.02
CA PHE A 139 -11.36 8.56 -2.95
C PHE A 139 -12.00 8.69 -1.58
N ASN A 140 -13.25 9.16 -1.56
CA ASN A 140 -14.10 9.12 -0.37
C ASN A 140 -14.96 7.86 -0.48
N LEU A 141 -14.71 6.88 0.37
CA LEU A 141 -15.24 5.52 0.26
C LEU A 141 -16.41 5.25 1.21
N LEU A 142 -16.65 6.10 2.21
CA LEU A 142 -17.76 5.91 3.15
C LEU A 142 -19.12 5.97 2.43
N ASN A 143 -19.97 4.96 2.66
CA ASN A 143 -21.25 4.76 1.97
C ASN A 143 -21.10 4.63 0.44
N GLN A 144 -19.95 4.13 -0.03
CA GLN A 144 -19.66 3.82 -1.42
C GLN A 144 -19.29 2.34 -1.60
N GLU A 145 -19.11 1.97 -2.86
CA GLU A 145 -18.63 0.68 -3.34
C GLU A 145 -17.41 0.90 -4.23
N PHE A 146 -16.36 0.13 -3.96
CA PHE A 146 -15.13 0.08 -4.75
C PHE A 146 -14.98 -1.32 -5.35
N THR A 147 -14.74 -1.39 -6.66
CA THR A 147 -14.72 -2.62 -7.42
C THR A 147 -13.57 -2.61 -8.42
N PHE A 148 -12.95 -3.77 -8.64
CA PHE A 148 -11.92 -3.95 -9.65
C PHE A 148 -11.87 -5.41 -10.09
N ASP A 149 -11.29 -5.66 -11.27
CA ASP A 149 -10.94 -6.99 -11.74
C ASP A 149 -9.46 -7.26 -11.45
N VAL A 150 -9.13 -8.50 -11.10
CA VAL A 150 -7.76 -8.89 -10.79
C VAL A 150 -7.37 -10.20 -11.47
N ASP A 151 -6.16 -10.22 -12.03
CA ASP A 151 -5.44 -11.45 -12.41
C ASP A 151 -4.22 -11.63 -11.49
N LEU A 152 -4.22 -12.75 -10.77
CA LEU A 152 -3.17 -13.19 -9.87
C LEU A 152 -2.87 -14.68 -10.08
N SER A 153 -3.22 -15.22 -11.24
CA SER A 153 -3.01 -16.63 -11.60
C SER A 153 -1.53 -17.04 -11.57
N GLN A 154 -0.63 -16.06 -11.75
CA GLN A 154 0.82 -16.19 -11.72
C GLN A 154 1.46 -15.79 -10.39
N LEU A 155 0.69 -15.49 -9.34
CA LEU A 155 1.19 -15.09 -8.01
C LEU A 155 1.30 -16.32 -7.09
N PRO A 156 2.51 -16.87 -6.84
CA PRO A 156 2.73 -18.01 -5.95
C PRO A 156 2.63 -17.63 -4.46
N CYS A 157 2.82 -18.63 -3.60
CA CYS A 157 3.08 -18.43 -2.16
C CYS A 157 4.23 -17.45 -1.94
N GLY A 158 4.16 -16.65 -0.88
CA GLY A 158 5.22 -15.72 -0.51
C GLY A 158 5.15 -14.33 -1.16
N LEU A 159 4.30 -14.14 -2.17
CA LEU A 159 4.06 -12.84 -2.78
C LEU A 159 2.71 -12.26 -2.36
N ASN A 160 2.60 -10.95 -2.44
CA ASN A 160 1.35 -10.23 -2.25
C ASN A 160 1.17 -9.21 -3.37
N GLY A 161 0.14 -9.43 -4.17
CA GLY A 161 -0.46 -8.39 -5.00
C GLY A 161 -1.48 -7.63 -4.17
N ALA A 162 -1.09 -6.46 -3.65
CA ALA A 162 -1.97 -5.63 -2.84
C ALA A 162 -2.60 -4.45 -3.61
N LEU A 163 -3.90 -4.25 -3.39
CA LEU A 163 -4.64 -3.05 -3.77
C LEU A 163 -5.36 -2.52 -2.53
N TYR A 164 -5.03 -1.30 -2.13
CA TYR A 164 -5.42 -0.77 -0.82
C TYR A 164 -5.50 0.75 -0.84
N PHE A 165 -5.95 1.33 0.28
CA PHE A 165 -6.11 2.76 0.44
C PHE A 165 -5.40 3.25 1.69
N VAL A 166 -4.69 4.37 1.57
CA VAL A 166 -4.02 5.03 2.70
C VAL A 166 -4.35 6.51 2.76
N SER A 167 -4.37 7.08 3.96
CA SER A 167 -4.67 8.50 4.20
C SER A 167 -3.47 9.43 3.99
N MET A 168 -2.85 9.32 2.81
CA MET A 168 -1.82 10.22 2.31
C MET A 168 -2.39 11.59 1.90
N ASP A 169 -1.55 12.62 1.88
CA ASP A 169 -1.90 13.92 1.34
C ASP A 169 -2.00 13.90 -0.18
N LYS A 170 -3.00 14.61 -0.73
CA LYS A 170 -3.28 14.69 -2.17
C LYS A 170 -2.06 15.09 -3.02
N ASP A 171 -1.22 15.98 -2.50
CA ASP A 171 -0.03 16.51 -3.18
C ASP A 171 1.26 15.79 -2.76
N GLY A 172 1.17 14.66 -2.04
CA GLY A 172 2.32 13.95 -1.50
C GLY A 172 3.04 14.70 -0.38
N GLY A 173 2.40 15.69 0.24
CA GLY A 173 2.90 16.46 1.37
C GLY A 173 3.58 17.79 0.99
N MET A 174 3.59 18.19 -0.28
CA MET A 174 4.27 19.41 -0.73
C MET A 174 3.81 20.67 0.01
N SER A 175 2.50 20.82 0.22
CA SER A 175 1.93 21.99 0.91
C SER A 175 2.25 22.02 2.40
N LYS A 176 2.41 20.87 3.05
CA LYS A 176 2.77 20.76 4.47
C LYS A 176 4.27 20.88 4.71
N TYR A 177 5.07 20.37 3.78
CA TYR A 177 6.51 20.26 3.91
C TYR A 177 7.18 21.06 2.78
N PRO A 178 7.59 22.32 3.03
CA PRO A 178 8.24 23.16 2.04
C PRO A 178 9.51 22.53 1.46
N ASN A 179 10.11 21.60 2.21
CA ASN A 179 11.25 20.82 1.80
C ASN A 179 10.90 19.59 0.95
N ASN A 180 9.66 19.38 0.52
CA ASN A 180 9.32 18.42 -0.51
C ASN A 180 8.99 19.17 -1.81
N LYS A 181 9.89 19.17 -2.80
CA LYS A 181 9.62 19.75 -4.13
C LYS A 181 9.15 18.73 -5.16
N ALA A 182 9.24 17.45 -4.83
CA ALA A 182 8.92 16.37 -5.74
C ALA A 182 7.41 16.06 -5.72
N GLY A 183 6.84 15.84 -4.53
CA GLY A 183 5.41 15.66 -4.34
C GLY A 183 4.81 14.41 -4.98
N ALA A 184 3.49 14.43 -5.14
CA ALA A 184 2.74 13.34 -5.75
C ALA A 184 3.23 12.98 -7.16
N LYS A 185 3.79 13.95 -7.90
CA LYS A 185 4.41 13.71 -9.22
C LYS A 185 5.50 12.63 -9.19
N TYR A 186 6.20 12.51 -8.06
CA TYR A 186 7.27 11.52 -7.86
C TYR A 186 6.92 10.51 -6.78
N GLY A 187 5.64 10.36 -6.43
CA GLY A 187 5.19 9.32 -5.51
C GLY A 187 5.65 9.52 -4.06
N THR A 188 5.78 10.76 -3.59
CA THR A 188 6.19 11.04 -2.19
C THR A 188 5.01 10.99 -1.21
N GLY A 189 5.33 10.95 0.08
CA GLY A 189 4.36 11.14 1.16
C GLY A 189 3.65 9.87 1.59
N TYR A 190 4.18 8.70 1.23
CA TYR A 190 3.64 7.41 1.65
C TYR A 190 3.56 7.30 3.17
N CYS A 191 2.52 6.62 3.62
CA CYS A 191 2.26 6.24 5.00
C CYS A 191 1.32 5.05 4.97
N ASP A 192 1.33 4.25 6.02
CA ASP A 192 0.37 3.17 6.24
C ASP A 192 0.27 2.84 7.74
N ALA A 193 -0.48 1.81 8.12
CA ALA A 193 -0.70 1.47 9.51
C ALA A 193 0.47 0.71 10.17
N GLN A 194 1.47 0.32 9.39
CA GLN A 194 2.74 -0.24 9.89
C GLN A 194 3.74 0.83 10.30
N CYS A 195 3.42 2.12 10.08
CA CYS A 195 4.33 3.23 10.36
C CYS A 195 5.74 3.03 9.76
N PRO A 196 5.86 2.71 8.46
CA PRO A 196 7.07 2.25 7.80
C PRO A 196 8.24 3.19 7.99
N ARG A 197 9.37 2.62 8.39
CA ARG A 197 10.64 3.33 8.65
C ARG A 197 11.67 3.14 7.54
N ASP A 198 11.33 2.38 6.51
CA ASP A 198 12.16 2.11 5.33
C ASP A 198 12.08 3.20 4.26
N LEU A 199 11.15 4.14 4.41
CA LEU A 199 11.01 5.27 3.51
C LEU A 199 12.25 6.16 3.57
N LYS A 200 12.86 6.38 2.40
CA LYS A 200 14.05 7.24 2.25
C LYS A 200 13.77 8.71 2.57
N PHE A 201 12.54 9.18 2.33
CA PHE A 201 12.13 10.55 2.60
C PHE A 201 10.78 10.62 3.32
N ILE A 202 10.71 11.36 4.42
CA ILE A 202 9.50 11.58 5.23
C ILE A 202 9.45 13.06 5.61
N ASN A 203 8.29 13.70 5.48
CA ASN A 203 8.08 15.11 5.84
C ASN A 203 9.06 16.10 5.16
N GLY A 204 9.49 15.80 3.93
CA GLY A 204 10.47 16.62 3.19
C GLY A 204 11.90 16.56 3.76
N GLN A 205 12.20 15.53 4.56
CA GLN A 205 13.51 15.25 5.10
C GLN A 205 14.02 13.90 4.55
N GLY A 206 15.33 13.74 4.41
CA GLY A 206 15.91 12.40 4.31
C GLY A 206 15.63 11.61 5.59
N ASN A 207 15.80 10.30 5.55
CA ASN A 207 15.68 9.43 6.72
C ASN A 207 17.03 8.75 6.98
N VAL A 208 18.11 9.55 6.99
CA VAL A 208 19.49 9.06 7.13
C VAL A 208 19.87 8.87 8.60
N GLU A 209 19.31 9.68 9.50
CA GLU A 209 19.58 9.59 10.93
C GLU A 209 19.13 8.23 11.48
N GLY A 210 20.07 7.49 12.06
CA GLY A 210 19.82 6.15 12.59
C GLY A 210 19.55 5.08 11.53
N TRP A 211 19.86 5.34 10.25
CA TRP A 211 19.70 4.36 9.17
C TRP A 211 20.47 3.07 9.45
N LYS A 212 19.76 1.94 9.41
CA LYS A 212 20.31 0.59 9.54
C LYS A 212 20.00 -0.21 8.27
N PRO A 213 21.02 -0.61 7.50
CA PRO A 213 20.83 -1.51 6.37
C PRO A 213 20.09 -2.78 6.78
N SER A 214 19.17 -3.24 5.93
CA SER A 214 18.50 -4.52 6.15
C SER A 214 19.51 -5.66 6.03
N SER A 215 19.35 -6.70 6.86
CA SER A 215 20.19 -7.89 6.82
C SER A 215 19.79 -8.88 5.73
N ASN A 216 18.58 -8.74 5.17
CA ASN A 216 18.01 -9.66 4.19
C ASN A 216 17.43 -8.97 2.95
N ASP A 217 17.46 -7.64 2.88
CA ASP A 217 17.14 -6.85 1.68
C ASP A 217 18.36 -6.01 1.27
N ALA A 218 18.85 -6.21 0.05
CA ALA A 218 20.02 -5.50 -0.47
C ALA A 218 19.73 -4.03 -0.85
N ASN A 219 18.46 -3.64 -0.93
CA ASN A 219 18.00 -2.34 -1.42
C ASN A 219 17.27 -1.51 -0.35
N ALA A 220 17.06 -2.08 0.84
CA ALA A 220 16.30 -1.45 1.91
C ALA A 220 17.05 -1.43 3.26
N GLY A 221 16.50 -0.65 4.17
CA GLY A 221 16.96 -0.50 5.55
C GLY A 221 15.89 0.24 6.33
N VAL A 222 16.18 0.62 7.58
CA VAL A 222 15.25 1.36 8.44
C VAL A 222 15.92 2.58 9.04
N GLY A 223 15.31 3.75 8.89
CA GLY A 223 15.75 5.00 9.47
C GLY A 223 15.20 5.27 10.87
N GLY A 224 15.53 6.43 11.42
CA GLY A 224 15.04 6.92 12.71
C GLY A 224 13.58 7.37 12.68
N HIS A 225 13.05 7.70 11.50
CA HIS A 225 11.68 8.17 11.31
C HIS A 225 10.80 7.12 10.62
N GLY A 226 9.51 7.12 10.96
CA GLY A 226 8.48 6.35 10.26
C GLY A 226 7.27 7.20 9.89
N SER A 227 6.41 6.72 8.99
CA SER A 227 5.29 7.47 8.43
C SER A 227 3.96 6.72 8.62
N CYS A 228 3.15 7.17 9.57
CA CYS A 228 1.90 6.51 10.00
C CYS A 228 0.67 7.16 9.37
N CYS A 229 -0.31 6.38 8.91
CA CYS A 229 -1.68 6.84 8.67
C CYS A 229 -2.67 5.67 8.65
N ALA A 230 -3.97 5.98 8.68
CA ALA A 230 -4.99 4.94 8.55
C ALA A 230 -4.93 4.25 7.18
N GLU A 231 -5.21 2.95 7.19
CA GLU A 231 -5.07 2.07 6.04
C GLU A 231 -6.30 1.17 5.90
N MET A 232 -6.74 0.97 4.66
CA MET A 232 -7.80 0.04 4.31
C MET A 232 -7.30 -0.89 3.21
N ASP A 233 -6.93 -2.09 3.61
CA ASP A 233 -6.53 -3.16 2.71
C ASP A 233 -7.76 -3.78 2.09
N ILE A 234 -8.08 -3.31 0.88
CA ILE A 234 -9.16 -3.90 0.09
C ILE A 234 -8.78 -5.32 -0.33
N TRP A 235 -7.51 -5.50 -0.67
CA TRP A 235 -7.03 -6.71 -1.28
C TRP A 235 -5.56 -6.89 -0.96
N GLU A 236 -5.27 -7.91 -0.18
CA GLU A 236 -3.93 -8.49 -0.10
C GLU A 236 -4.07 -9.95 -0.48
N ALA A 237 -3.34 -10.40 -1.50
CA ALA A 237 -3.55 -11.73 -2.04
C ALA A 237 -2.41 -12.27 -2.88
N ASN A 238 -2.39 -13.58 -2.94
CA ASN A 238 -1.81 -14.35 -4.04
C ASN A 238 -2.81 -15.42 -4.49
N SER A 239 -2.37 -16.37 -5.31
CA SER A 239 -3.26 -17.43 -5.81
C SER A 239 -3.72 -18.43 -4.73
N MET A 240 -3.21 -18.36 -3.51
CA MET A 240 -3.46 -19.32 -2.44
C MET A 240 -4.35 -18.77 -1.33
N ALA A 241 -4.20 -17.49 -0.99
CA ALA A 241 -4.98 -16.82 0.06
C ALA A 241 -5.25 -15.35 -0.28
N THR A 242 -6.25 -14.78 0.39
CA THR A 242 -6.55 -13.35 0.35
C THR A 242 -7.11 -12.88 1.68
N ALA A 243 -6.82 -11.63 2.05
CA ALA A 243 -7.44 -10.91 3.15
C ALA A 243 -7.96 -9.54 2.70
N TYR A 244 -8.94 -9.02 3.44
CA TYR A 244 -9.27 -7.60 3.43
C TYR A 244 -9.38 -7.10 4.87
N THR A 245 -8.76 -5.96 5.14
CA THR A 245 -8.40 -5.59 6.50
C THR A 245 -8.46 -4.07 6.68
N PRO A 246 -9.36 -3.54 7.53
CA PRO A 246 -9.25 -2.17 8.01
C PRO A 246 -8.20 -2.08 9.13
N HIS A 247 -7.33 -1.07 9.04
CA HIS A 247 -6.33 -0.72 10.04
C HIS A 247 -6.55 0.69 10.56
N SER A 248 -7.00 0.79 11.81
CA SER A 248 -7.30 2.07 12.45
C SER A 248 -6.06 2.72 13.04
N CYS A 249 -6.01 4.05 12.99
CA CYS A 249 -5.01 4.85 13.69
C CYS A 249 -5.68 5.93 14.55
N ASP A 250 -4.99 6.35 15.61
CA ASP A 250 -5.44 7.44 16.48
C ASP A 250 -5.57 8.76 15.70
N THR A 251 -4.60 9.02 14.81
CA THR A 251 -4.64 10.10 13.82
C THR A 251 -4.76 9.48 12.43
N ILE A 252 -5.81 9.84 11.69
CA ILE A 252 -6.10 9.22 10.39
C ILE A 252 -5.15 9.69 9.29
N THR A 253 -4.75 10.96 9.28
CA THR A 253 -3.87 11.53 8.26
C THR A 253 -2.41 11.22 8.57
N GLN A 254 -1.55 11.32 7.56
CA GLN A 254 -0.11 11.14 7.71
C GLN A 254 0.47 11.90 8.92
N THR A 255 1.23 11.17 9.73
CA THR A 255 2.04 11.67 10.85
C THR A 255 3.40 10.96 10.86
N MET A 256 4.43 11.66 11.32
CA MET A 256 5.76 11.08 11.48
C MET A 256 5.96 10.58 12.91
N CYS A 257 6.46 9.36 13.05
CA CYS A 257 6.83 8.75 14.33
C CYS A 257 8.36 8.59 14.44
N GLN A 258 8.85 8.22 15.61
CA GLN A 258 10.29 8.09 15.89
C GLN A 258 10.65 6.73 16.48
N GLY A 259 11.64 6.08 15.88
CA GLY A 259 12.26 4.85 16.39
C GLY A 259 11.25 3.74 16.69
N ASP A 260 11.44 3.05 17.80
CA ASP A 260 10.57 1.95 18.20
C ASP A 260 9.17 2.41 18.68
N ALA A 261 8.99 3.69 18.99
CA ALA A 261 7.68 4.25 19.32
C ALA A 261 6.78 4.37 18.07
N CYS A 262 7.31 4.13 16.87
CA CYS A 262 6.49 3.91 15.68
C CYS A 262 5.60 2.67 15.79
N GLY A 263 5.99 1.66 16.58
CA GLY A 263 5.35 0.35 16.50
C GLY A 263 5.54 -0.27 15.11
N GLY A 264 4.56 -1.05 14.67
CA GLY A 264 4.60 -1.74 13.39
C GLY A 264 5.60 -2.90 13.36
N THR A 265 5.64 -3.54 12.21
CA THR A 265 6.29 -4.85 12.03
C THR A 265 7.80 -4.84 12.32
N TYR A 266 8.52 -3.76 11.96
CA TYR A 266 9.98 -3.63 12.17
C TYR A 266 10.36 -2.85 13.45
N SER A 267 9.60 -3.02 14.52
CA SER A 267 9.88 -2.45 15.86
C SER A 267 10.04 -3.53 16.92
N SER A 268 10.62 -3.16 18.07
CA SER A 268 10.70 -4.07 19.23
C SER A 268 9.33 -4.46 19.81
N ASN A 269 8.32 -3.61 19.64
CA ASN A 269 6.93 -3.91 19.99
C ASN A 269 5.99 -3.31 18.95
N ARG A 270 5.42 -4.16 18.08
CA ARG A 270 4.52 -3.73 17.00
C ARG A 270 3.32 -2.89 17.47
N TYR A 271 2.87 -3.06 18.71
CA TYR A 271 1.72 -2.34 19.28
C TYR A 271 2.09 -1.08 20.06
N ALA A 272 3.35 -0.61 19.98
CA ALA A 272 3.78 0.60 20.69
C ALA A 272 3.37 1.92 20.01
N GLY A 273 2.97 1.84 18.74
CA GLY A 273 2.63 2.98 17.91
C GLY A 273 1.20 3.49 18.09
N THR A 274 0.81 4.39 17.19
CA THR A 274 -0.52 5.03 17.15
C THR A 274 -1.45 4.42 16.12
N CYS A 275 -0.99 3.38 15.42
CA CYS A 275 -1.72 2.64 14.42
C CYS A 275 -1.81 1.17 14.83
N ASP A 276 -2.91 0.53 14.44
CA ASP A 276 -3.10 -0.90 14.56
C ASP A 276 -2.37 -1.65 13.43
N PRO A 277 -1.27 -2.37 13.75
CA PRO A 277 -0.50 -3.07 12.72
C PRO A 277 -1.15 -4.40 12.28
N ASP A 278 -2.19 -4.88 12.97
CA ASP A 278 -2.81 -6.18 12.70
C ASP A 278 -4.12 -6.05 11.93
N GLY A 279 -4.90 -5.01 12.24
CA GLY A 279 -6.20 -4.78 11.65
C GLY A 279 -7.28 -5.74 12.17
N CYS A 280 -8.47 -5.63 11.59
CA CYS A 280 -9.54 -6.61 11.73
C CYS A 280 -9.72 -7.39 10.42
N ASP A 281 -8.91 -8.42 10.20
CA ASP A 281 -8.81 -9.10 8.91
C ASP A 281 -9.98 -10.03 8.61
N PHE A 282 -10.35 -10.18 7.35
CA PHE A 282 -11.17 -11.30 6.89
C PHE A 282 -10.46 -12.05 5.76
N ASN A 283 -9.84 -13.17 6.12
CA ASN A 283 -9.33 -14.18 5.19
C ASN A 283 -10.23 -15.42 5.28
N SER A 284 -10.87 -15.83 4.17
CA SER A 284 -11.81 -16.96 4.14
C SER A 284 -11.22 -18.27 4.67
N TYR A 285 -9.95 -18.56 4.37
CA TYR A 285 -9.27 -19.75 4.85
C TYR A 285 -9.05 -19.66 6.37
N ARG A 286 -8.57 -18.50 6.86
CA ARG A 286 -8.38 -18.23 8.30
C ARG A 286 -9.68 -18.28 9.09
N GLN A 287 -10.78 -17.87 8.44
CA GLN A 287 -12.15 -17.97 8.95
C GLN A 287 -12.76 -19.38 8.78
N GLY A 288 -11.96 -20.38 8.42
CA GLY A 288 -12.33 -21.80 8.42
C GLY A 288 -12.91 -22.33 7.10
N ASP A 289 -13.09 -21.50 6.08
CA ASP A 289 -13.54 -21.96 4.75
C ASP A 289 -12.36 -22.15 3.78
N THR A 290 -11.69 -23.29 3.92
CA THR A 290 -10.52 -23.65 3.11
C THR A 290 -10.85 -23.94 1.64
N SER A 291 -12.13 -24.06 1.29
CA SER A 291 -12.62 -24.41 -0.06
C SER A 291 -13.04 -23.20 -0.90
N PHE A 292 -13.04 -22.01 -0.33
CA PHE A 292 -13.65 -20.82 -0.95
C PHE A 292 -12.74 -20.15 -1.98
N TYR A 293 -11.49 -19.87 -1.63
CA TYR A 293 -10.56 -19.09 -2.45
C TYR A 293 -9.28 -19.88 -2.78
N GLY A 294 -8.89 -19.89 -4.06
CA GLY A 294 -7.67 -20.53 -4.58
C GLY A 294 -7.87 -21.20 -5.94
N LYS A 295 -6.83 -21.84 -6.48
CA LYS A 295 -6.89 -22.44 -7.83
C LYS A 295 -7.93 -23.56 -7.89
N GLY A 296 -8.92 -23.43 -8.78
CA GLY A 296 -10.02 -24.38 -8.95
C GLY A 296 -11.08 -24.40 -7.84
N LYS A 297 -11.08 -23.40 -6.93
CA LYS A 297 -12.05 -23.27 -5.84
C LYS A 297 -13.25 -22.40 -6.25
N THR A 298 -14.15 -22.09 -5.31
CA THR A 298 -15.35 -21.27 -5.56
C THR A 298 -15.02 -19.93 -6.22
N VAL A 299 -14.02 -19.22 -5.69
CA VAL A 299 -13.31 -18.13 -6.37
C VAL A 299 -12.02 -18.72 -6.92
N ASP A 300 -12.02 -19.01 -8.21
CA ASP A 300 -10.95 -19.71 -8.92
C ASP A 300 -9.82 -18.73 -9.29
N THR A 301 -8.72 -18.77 -8.54
CA THR A 301 -7.59 -17.86 -8.74
C THR A 301 -6.76 -18.15 -9.99
N SER A 302 -7.06 -19.23 -10.74
CA SER A 302 -6.42 -19.50 -12.03
C SER A 302 -6.92 -18.61 -13.17
N LYS A 303 -7.91 -17.74 -12.90
CA LYS A 303 -8.58 -16.87 -13.87
C LYS A 303 -8.83 -15.50 -13.27
N VAL A 304 -9.09 -14.53 -14.14
CA VAL A 304 -9.59 -13.21 -13.74
C VAL A 304 -10.93 -13.33 -13.01
N PHE A 305 -11.12 -12.52 -11.97
CA PHE A 305 -12.40 -12.31 -11.30
C PHE A 305 -12.52 -10.86 -10.82
N THR A 306 -13.75 -10.43 -10.58
CA THR A 306 -14.07 -9.13 -9.99
C THR A 306 -14.10 -9.24 -8.47
N VAL A 307 -13.55 -8.24 -7.80
CA VAL A 307 -13.64 -8.03 -6.35
C VAL A 307 -14.49 -6.78 -6.11
N VAL A 308 -15.51 -6.89 -5.27
CA VAL A 308 -16.42 -5.80 -4.89
C VAL A 308 -16.33 -5.59 -3.38
N THR A 309 -16.10 -4.36 -2.94
CA THR A 309 -16.07 -4.00 -1.53
C THR A 309 -17.02 -2.84 -1.26
N GLN A 310 -17.92 -3.00 -0.29
CA GLN A 310 -18.91 -2.00 0.11
C GLN A 310 -18.62 -1.50 1.52
N PHE A 311 -18.66 -0.18 1.72
CA PHE A 311 -18.46 0.47 3.00
C PHE A 311 -19.78 1.05 3.49
N ILE A 312 -20.49 0.31 4.33
CA ILE A 312 -21.88 0.59 4.67
C ILE A 312 -21.97 1.47 5.90
N GLY A 313 -22.83 2.50 5.83
CA GLY A 313 -23.14 3.38 6.96
C GLY A 313 -22.38 4.71 6.92
N ASN A 314 -22.91 5.68 7.67
CA ASN A 314 -22.23 6.93 8.01
C ASN A 314 -22.69 7.34 9.43
N PRO A 315 -21.98 6.92 10.51
CA PRO A 315 -20.65 6.30 10.51
C PRO A 315 -20.60 4.86 9.96
N LEU A 316 -19.40 4.40 9.59
CA LEU A 316 -19.15 3.04 9.08
C LEU A 316 -19.62 1.97 10.07
N THR A 317 -20.46 1.05 9.62
CA THR A 317 -20.98 -0.07 10.42
C THR A 317 -20.54 -1.43 9.91
N GLU A 318 -20.31 -1.56 8.60
CA GLU A 318 -20.04 -2.85 7.97
C GLU A 318 -19.20 -2.70 6.70
N ILE A 319 -18.22 -3.60 6.51
CA ILE A 319 -17.48 -3.75 5.25
C ILE A 319 -17.87 -5.09 4.64
N LYS A 320 -18.55 -5.06 3.48
CA LYS A 320 -18.97 -6.27 2.76
C LYS A 320 -18.05 -6.56 1.59
N ARG A 321 -17.98 -7.86 1.26
CA ARG A 321 -17.23 -8.40 0.13
C ARG A 321 -18.14 -9.24 -0.76
N PHE A 322 -18.01 -9.04 -2.06
CA PHE A 322 -18.55 -9.93 -3.09
C PHE A 322 -17.47 -10.18 -4.15
N TYR A 323 -17.65 -11.27 -4.88
CA TYR A 323 -16.86 -11.59 -6.06
C TYR A 323 -17.78 -11.78 -7.27
N VAL A 324 -17.27 -11.53 -8.47
CA VAL A 324 -17.96 -11.91 -9.71
C VAL A 324 -17.01 -12.72 -10.58
N GLN A 325 -17.40 -13.96 -10.89
CA GLN A 325 -16.59 -14.84 -11.75
C GLN A 325 -17.49 -15.68 -12.64
N GLY A 326 -17.15 -15.78 -13.93
CA GLY A 326 -17.98 -16.50 -14.91
C GLY A 326 -19.42 -15.96 -14.99
N GLY A 327 -19.62 -14.65 -14.76
CA GLY A 327 -20.93 -14.00 -14.74
C GLY A 327 -21.78 -14.28 -13.49
N LYS A 328 -21.26 -15.01 -12.49
CA LYS A 328 -21.97 -15.33 -11.25
C LYS A 328 -21.48 -14.42 -10.13
N VAL A 329 -22.43 -13.84 -9.39
CA VAL A 329 -22.15 -13.15 -8.12
C VAL A 329 -21.93 -14.19 -7.04
N ILE A 330 -20.83 -14.05 -6.31
CA ILE A 330 -20.41 -14.94 -5.23
C ILE A 330 -20.32 -14.07 -3.97
N PRO A 331 -21.26 -14.20 -3.01
CA PRO A 331 -21.11 -13.57 -1.69
C PRO A 331 -19.84 -14.06 -1.00
N ASN A 332 -19.25 -13.24 -0.14
CA ASN A 332 -18.14 -13.68 0.69
C ASN A 332 -18.51 -14.93 1.52
N SER A 333 -17.52 -15.78 1.80
CA SER A 333 -17.70 -16.99 2.61
C SER A 333 -18.18 -16.65 4.01
N GLN A 334 -19.04 -17.48 4.59
CA GLN A 334 -19.36 -17.40 6.02
C GLN A 334 -18.15 -17.84 6.85
N SER A 335 -17.87 -17.13 7.95
CA SER A 335 -16.95 -17.65 8.95
C SER A 335 -17.51 -18.95 9.56
N LYS A 336 -16.65 -19.95 9.66
CA LYS A 336 -16.92 -21.28 10.24
C LYS A 336 -16.30 -21.43 11.63
N ILE A 337 -15.72 -20.36 12.17
CA ILE A 337 -15.09 -20.35 13.49
C ILE A 337 -16.19 -20.30 14.56
N ALA A 338 -16.15 -21.20 15.54
CA ALA A 338 -17.14 -21.24 16.61
C ALA A 338 -17.16 -19.89 17.37
N GLY A 339 -18.34 -19.28 17.49
CA GLY A 339 -18.53 -17.98 18.13
C GLY A 339 -18.21 -16.76 17.25
N VAL A 340 -17.73 -16.95 16.02
CA VAL A 340 -17.46 -15.87 15.06
C VAL A 340 -18.33 -16.11 13.82
N THR A 341 -19.45 -15.42 13.73
CA THR A 341 -20.45 -15.62 12.66
C THR A 341 -20.49 -14.47 11.67
N GLY A 342 -20.96 -14.73 10.46
CA GLY A 342 -21.13 -13.73 9.41
C GLY A 342 -20.06 -13.81 8.31
N ASN A 343 -20.23 -12.99 7.27
CA ASN A 343 -19.35 -12.94 6.10
C ASN A 343 -18.89 -11.50 5.77
N SER A 344 -18.91 -10.63 6.76
CA SER A 344 -18.56 -9.21 6.63
C SER A 344 -17.85 -8.73 7.89
N ILE A 345 -17.12 -7.63 7.77
CA ILE A 345 -16.42 -7.03 8.91
C ILE A 345 -17.35 -6.03 9.58
N THR A 346 -17.62 -6.25 10.86
CA THR A 346 -18.37 -5.37 11.76
C THR A 346 -17.64 -5.31 13.10
N THR A 347 -17.94 -4.34 13.96
CA THR A 347 -17.36 -4.29 15.32
C THR A 347 -17.59 -5.60 16.08
N ALA A 348 -18.78 -6.20 15.97
CA ALA A 348 -19.11 -7.46 16.63
C ALA A 348 -18.28 -8.64 16.08
N PHE A 349 -18.10 -8.70 14.75
CA PHE A 349 -17.23 -9.69 14.12
C PHE A 349 -15.78 -9.54 14.60
N CYS A 350 -15.23 -8.31 14.60
CA CYS A 350 -13.87 -8.04 15.04
C CYS A 350 -13.64 -8.46 16.49
N ASP A 351 -14.54 -8.07 17.40
CA ASP A 351 -14.42 -8.38 18.82
C ASP A 351 -14.48 -9.89 19.09
N ALA A 352 -15.40 -10.59 18.42
CA ALA A 352 -15.54 -12.04 18.53
C ALA A 352 -14.34 -12.79 17.92
N GLN A 353 -13.86 -12.33 16.76
CA GLN A 353 -12.70 -12.93 16.09
C GLN A 353 -11.44 -12.81 16.95
N LYS A 354 -11.11 -11.60 17.43
CA LYS A 354 -9.93 -11.39 18.28
C LYS A 354 -10.03 -12.23 19.56
N ALA A 355 -11.23 -12.37 20.15
CA ALA A 355 -11.47 -13.25 21.30
C ALA A 355 -11.17 -14.72 20.97
N ALA A 356 -11.72 -15.22 19.86
CA ALA A 356 -11.61 -16.62 19.47
C ALA A 356 -10.17 -17.01 19.08
N PHE A 357 -9.43 -16.10 18.44
CA PHE A 357 -8.04 -16.33 18.04
C PHE A 357 -7.04 -16.01 19.16
N GLY A 358 -7.45 -15.26 20.19
CA GLY A 358 -6.56 -14.83 21.26
C GLY A 358 -5.56 -13.77 20.81
N ASP A 359 -5.94 -12.95 19.83
CA ASP A 359 -5.14 -11.89 19.24
C ASP A 359 -5.31 -10.56 20.00
N ASN A 360 -4.41 -9.61 19.78
CA ASN A 360 -4.50 -8.27 20.36
C ASN A 360 -5.71 -7.50 19.79
N TYR A 361 -6.37 -6.70 20.64
CA TYR A 361 -7.48 -5.82 20.28
C TYR A 361 -7.01 -4.44 19.77
N SER A 362 -5.83 -4.35 19.16
CA SER A 362 -5.22 -3.08 18.75
C SER A 362 -6.15 -2.26 17.84
N PHE A 363 -6.87 -2.91 16.91
CA PHE A 363 -7.95 -2.27 16.12
C PHE A 363 -8.94 -1.50 16.99
N LYS A 364 -9.48 -2.15 18.02
CA LYS A 364 -10.43 -1.53 18.95
C LYS A 364 -9.79 -0.40 19.74
N THR A 365 -8.55 -0.59 20.19
CA THR A 365 -7.78 0.38 20.98
C THR A 365 -7.53 1.67 20.20
N HIS A 366 -7.25 1.59 18.89
CA HIS A 366 -6.99 2.75 18.01
C HIS A 366 -8.26 3.27 17.31
N GLY A 367 -9.43 3.04 17.92
CA GLY A 367 -10.71 3.62 17.50
C GLY A 367 -11.51 2.80 16.48
N GLY A 368 -10.96 1.69 15.97
CA GLY A 368 -11.64 0.68 15.15
C GLY A 368 -12.48 1.26 14.01
N MET A 369 -13.71 0.77 13.88
CA MET A 369 -14.65 1.22 12.84
C MET A 369 -14.93 2.73 12.86
N ALA A 370 -14.86 3.40 14.02
CA ALA A 370 -15.06 4.83 14.12
C ALA A 370 -13.86 5.63 13.56
N SER A 371 -12.63 5.18 13.80
CA SER A 371 -11.43 5.74 13.15
C SER A 371 -11.50 5.53 11.64
N MET A 372 -11.83 4.31 11.19
CA MET A 372 -11.98 4.00 9.77
C MET A 372 -13.10 4.79 9.10
N SER A 373 -14.22 5.02 9.80
CA SER A 373 -15.28 5.89 9.28
C SER A 373 -14.76 7.28 8.95
N LYS A 374 -13.86 7.84 9.78
CA LYS A 374 -13.26 9.15 9.53
C LYS A 374 -12.31 9.08 8.33
N ALA A 375 -11.41 8.09 8.29
CA ALA A 375 -10.46 7.91 7.19
C ALA A 375 -11.17 7.77 5.82
N LEU A 376 -12.14 6.85 5.72
CA LEU A 376 -12.91 6.60 4.50
C LEU A 376 -13.74 7.82 4.06
N SER A 377 -14.14 8.69 4.98
CA SER A 377 -14.83 9.95 4.67
C SER A 377 -13.89 11.09 4.27
N GLY A 378 -12.63 11.06 4.76
CA GLY A 378 -11.65 12.14 4.62
C GLY A 378 -10.90 12.14 3.29
N GLY A 379 -11.03 11.06 2.52
CA GLY A 379 -10.32 10.89 1.26
C GLY A 379 -9.04 10.09 1.46
N MET A 380 -8.86 9.05 0.66
CA MET A 380 -7.69 8.18 0.70
C MET A 380 -7.11 8.04 -0.71
N VAL A 381 -5.80 7.78 -0.78
CA VAL A 381 -5.07 7.51 -2.02
C VAL A 381 -5.15 6.03 -2.33
N LEU A 382 -5.49 5.69 -3.58
CA LEU A 382 -5.45 4.31 -4.06
C LEU A 382 -4.00 3.88 -4.33
N VAL A 383 -3.62 2.75 -3.75
CA VAL A 383 -2.31 2.11 -3.93
C VAL A 383 -2.49 0.76 -4.62
N MET A 384 -1.60 0.45 -5.57
CA MET A 384 -1.49 -0.85 -6.24
C MET A 384 -0.03 -1.29 -6.17
N SER A 385 0.24 -2.47 -5.62
CA SER A 385 1.60 -2.95 -5.39
C SER A 385 1.76 -4.45 -5.64
N LEU A 386 3.02 -4.86 -5.73
CA LEU A 386 3.47 -6.24 -5.76
C LEU A 386 4.76 -6.34 -4.96
N TRP A 387 4.77 -7.17 -3.92
CA TRP A 387 5.89 -7.28 -3.00
C TRP A 387 6.01 -8.68 -2.38
N ASP A 388 7.19 -8.97 -1.83
CA ASP A 388 7.48 -10.09 -0.95
C ASP A 388 7.86 -9.58 0.46
N ASP A 389 7.75 -10.44 1.46
CA ASP A 389 7.80 -10.01 2.86
C ASP A 389 9.11 -10.42 3.53
N HIS A 390 9.97 -9.43 3.73
CA HIS A 390 11.26 -9.57 4.40
C HIS A 390 11.18 -9.73 5.93
N TYR A 391 9.99 -9.66 6.53
CA TYR A 391 9.79 -9.89 7.96
C TYR A 391 9.27 -11.29 8.27
N ALA A 392 8.16 -11.68 7.64
CA ALA A 392 7.44 -12.90 7.97
C ALA A 392 7.16 -13.79 6.74
N ASN A 393 7.86 -13.58 5.62
CA ASN A 393 7.79 -14.42 4.42
C ASN A 393 6.36 -14.61 3.88
N MET A 394 5.46 -13.64 4.14
CA MET A 394 4.05 -13.66 3.76
C MET A 394 3.23 -14.74 4.45
N LEU A 395 3.79 -15.42 5.45
CA LEU A 395 3.16 -16.54 6.13
C LEU A 395 1.89 -16.12 6.89
N TRP A 396 1.84 -14.85 7.30
CA TRP A 396 0.68 -14.26 7.95
C TRP A 396 -0.54 -14.21 7.02
N LEU A 397 -0.34 -14.20 5.70
CA LEU A 397 -1.38 -14.20 4.67
C LEU A 397 -1.72 -15.63 4.20
N ASP A 398 -0.73 -16.45 3.85
CA ASP A 398 -0.95 -17.64 3.02
C ASP A 398 -0.52 -18.99 3.62
N SER A 399 -0.02 -19.00 4.86
CA SER A 399 0.57 -20.18 5.51
C SER A 399 0.06 -20.36 6.94
N THR A 400 0.81 -21.09 7.77
CA THR A 400 0.64 -21.11 9.22
C THR A 400 1.57 -20.09 9.86
N TYR A 401 1.00 -19.15 10.62
CA TYR A 401 1.76 -18.12 11.32
C TYR A 401 1.22 -17.91 12.75
N PRO A 402 2.08 -17.86 13.77
CA PRO A 402 3.50 -18.26 13.77
C PRO A 402 3.70 -19.72 13.30
N THR A 403 4.87 -20.06 12.77
CA THR A 403 5.13 -21.29 11.97
C THR A 403 4.77 -22.62 12.64
N ASP A 404 4.91 -22.71 13.97
CA ASP A 404 4.63 -23.94 14.74
C ASP A 404 3.33 -23.85 15.54
N SER A 405 2.52 -22.81 15.30
CA SER A 405 1.32 -22.57 16.08
C SER A 405 0.18 -23.51 15.68
N THR A 406 -0.38 -24.21 16.66
CA THR A 406 -1.61 -24.99 16.51
C THR A 406 -2.85 -24.23 16.98
N LYS A 407 -2.71 -22.94 17.32
CA LYS A 407 -3.83 -22.12 17.82
C LYS A 407 -4.84 -21.85 16.71
N LEU A 408 -6.10 -21.73 17.09
CA LEU A 408 -7.16 -21.27 16.20
C LEU A 408 -6.78 -19.93 15.57
N GLY A 409 -7.05 -19.75 14.27
CA GLY A 409 -6.65 -18.55 13.52
C GLY A 409 -5.18 -18.53 13.07
N SER A 410 -4.37 -19.54 13.40
CA SER A 410 -2.96 -19.58 12.97
C SER A 410 -2.77 -20.05 11.53
N VAL A 411 -3.71 -20.81 10.96
CA VAL A 411 -3.64 -21.29 9.56
C VAL A 411 -4.43 -20.34 8.66
N ARG A 412 -3.75 -19.67 7.73
CA ARG A 412 -4.29 -18.60 6.87
C ARG A 412 -4.29 -18.96 5.39
N GLY A 413 -3.61 -20.03 5.02
CA GLY A 413 -3.63 -20.61 3.68
C GLY A 413 -2.96 -21.97 3.68
N SER A 414 -2.70 -22.50 2.48
CA SER A 414 -2.13 -23.84 2.29
C SER A 414 -0.66 -23.84 1.88
N CYS A 415 0.02 -22.68 1.93
CA CYS A 415 1.45 -22.62 1.66
C CYS A 415 2.24 -23.30 2.78
N ALA A 416 3.43 -23.80 2.46
CA ALA A 416 4.32 -24.39 3.45
C ALA A 416 4.87 -23.30 4.39
N THR A 417 5.23 -23.64 5.61
CA THR A 417 5.86 -22.67 6.54
C THR A 417 7.28 -22.29 6.14
N SER A 418 7.88 -23.04 5.20
CA SER A 418 9.18 -22.76 4.60
C SER A 418 9.10 -21.96 3.30
N SER A 419 7.91 -21.56 2.83
CA SER A 419 7.79 -20.73 1.62
C SER A 419 8.06 -19.26 1.92
N GLY A 420 8.19 -18.46 0.87
CA GLY A 420 8.13 -17.00 0.97
C GLY A 420 9.40 -16.30 1.41
N VAL A 421 10.51 -17.03 1.61
CA VAL A 421 11.82 -16.41 1.80
C VAL A 421 12.12 -15.55 0.56
N PRO A 422 12.31 -14.21 0.71
CA PRO A 422 12.44 -13.29 -0.42
C PRO A 422 13.39 -13.77 -1.52
N LYS A 423 14.64 -14.07 -1.14
CA LYS A 423 15.67 -14.61 -2.03
C LYS A 423 15.23 -15.84 -2.84
N ASP A 424 14.45 -16.74 -2.22
CA ASP A 424 14.00 -17.96 -2.88
C ASP A 424 12.86 -17.64 -3.87
N VAL A 425 11.95 -16.73 -3.52
CA VAL A 425 10.82 -16.34 -4.38
C VAL A 425 11.28 -15.47 -5.55
N GLU A 426 12.16 -14.50 -5.31
CA GLU A 426 12.79 -13.65 -6.34
C GLU A 426 13.47 -14.48 -7.43
N SER A 427 14.17 -15.54 -7.03
CA SER A 427 14.90 -16.42 -7.95
C SER A 427 13.99 -17.46 -8.63
N ALA A 428 13.03 -18.03 -7.90
CA ALA A 428 12.15 -19.08 -8.44
C ALA A 428 11.01 -18.52 -9.29
N SER A 429 10.53 -17.30 -9.02
CA SER A 429 9.35 -16.71 -9.65
C SER A 429 9.56 -15.25 -10.12
N PRO A 430 10.67 -14.93 -10.82
CA PRO A 430 10.98 -13.55 -11.20
C PRO A 430 9.90 -12.93 -12.11
N GLY A 431 9.29 -13.74 -12.98
CA GLY A 431 8.23 -13.31 -13.89
C GLY A 431 6.83 -13.31 -13.27
N ALA A 432 6.68 -13.57 -11.96
CA ALA A 432 5.39 -13.46 -11.28
C ALA A 432 4.82 -12.05 -11.48
N SER A 433 3.51 -11.96 -11.66
CA SER A 433 2.86 -10.68 -11.92
C SER A 433 1.44 -10.65 -11.41
N VAL A 434 0.95 -9.43 -11.17
CA VAL A 434 -0.44 -9.13 -10.86
C VAL A 434 -0.96 -8.10 -11.85
N THR A 435 -2.22 -8.23 -12.24
CA THR A 435 -2.89 -7.24 -13.08
C THR A 435 -4.14 -6.73 -12.37
N TYR A 436 -4.16 -5.43 -12.08
CA TYR A 436 -5.35 -4.74 -11.58
C TYR A 436 -6.02 -4.03 -12.75
N SER A 437 -7.32 -4.21 -12.92
CA SER A 437 -8.03 -3.60 -14.05
C SER A 437 -9.47 -3.23 -13.72
N ASN A 438 -10.10 -2.46 -14.61
CA ASN A 438 -11.53 -2.19 -14.58
C ASN A 438 -12.03 -1.59 -13.25
N ILE A 439 -11.24 -0.68 -12.67
CA ILE A 439 -11.59 0.00 -11.42
C ILE A 439 -12.90 0.77 -11.60
N LYS A 440 -13.84 0.58 -10.67
CA LYS A 440 -15.16 1.21 -10.61
C LYS A 440 -15.44 1.70 -9.20
N VAL A 441 -15.96 2.92 -9.09
CA VAL A 441 -16.37 3.50 -7.80
C VAL A 441 -17.72 4.19 -7.95
N GLY A 442 -18.63 3.96 -7.00
CA GLY A 442 -19.91 4.65 -6.96
C GLY A 442 -20.74 4.24 -5.75
N PRO A 443 -22.03 4.65 -5.69
CA PRO A 443 -22.92 4.24 -4.61
C PRO A 443 -23.01 2.71 -4.49
N ILE A 444 -23.38 2.22 -3.31
CA ILE A 444 -23.57 0.79 -3.06
C ILE A 444 -24.51 0.17 -4.10
N GLY A 445 -24.07 -0.92 -4.73
CA GLY A 445 -24.80 -1.62 -5.79
C GLY A 445 -24.67 -1.02 -7.20
N SER A 446 -23.87 0.05 -7.38
CA SER A 446 -23.73 0.74 -8.67
C SER A 446 -22.68 0.14 -9.60
N THR A 447 -21.75 -0.68 -9.11
CA THR A 447 -20.57 -1.10 -9.89
C THR A 447 -20.65 -2.52 -10.45
N PHE A 448 -21.64 -3.30 -9.99
CA PHE A 448 -21.92 -4.66 -10.43
C PHE A 448 -23.43 -4.94 -10.42
N LYS A 449 -23.84 -6.06 -11.03
CA LYS A 449 -25.23 -6.53 -10.94
C LYS A 449 -25.49 -7.10 -9.55
N ALA A 450 -25.81 -6.23 -8.60
CA ALA A 450 -26.08 -6.60 -7.22
C ALA A 450 -27.19 -7.68 -7.13
N PRO A 451 -27.06 -8.64 -6.19
CA PRO A 451 -28.04 -9.70 -5.98
C PRO A 451 -29.37 -9.21 -5.40
#